data_AF-A0A0Q0VC23-F1
#
_entry.id   AF-A0A0Q0VC23-F1
#
_cell.length_a   1.000
_cell.length_b   1.000
_cell.length_c   1.000
_cell.angle_alpha   90.00
_cell.angle_beta   90.00
_cell.angle_gamma   90.00
#
_symmetry.space_group_name_H-M   'P 1'
#
loop_
_entity.id
_entity.type
_entity.pdbx_description
1 polymer ?
#
loop_
_entity_poly.entity_id
_entity_poly.type
_entity_poly.pdbx_seq_one_letter_code
_entity_poly.pdbx_strand_id
1 'polypeptide(L)'
;MLNRVYFHLEQRKILYQGKEDISPEIAKVMFSKLNTGYYTSQEEEFIIKLFVKKSFLNKRNGEYEFIKKSKPYKPNVIPKNIRILFLSIAAGLVLYGLFGINHGEIYLPSKRGHGVTFIGDSIFVLFGSFVVLAICCIIIVVDHYDKRNNEHLYDLALKGLGYVSLAFFIAACIWNLAS
;
A
#
# COMPACT_ATOMS: atom_id res chain seq x y z
N MET A 1 -10.21 12.37 -8.88
CA MET A 1 -8.97 13.14 -9.09
C MET A 1 -7.79 12.24 -8.78
N LEU A 2 -6.82 12.15 -9.69
CA LEU A 2 -5.58 11.39 -9.47
C LEU A 2 -4.78 12.07 -8.35
N ASN A 3 -4.32 11.33 -7.33
CA ASN A 3 -3.50 11.92 -6.27
C ASN A 3 -2.16 12.41 -6.86
N ARG A 4 -1.78 13.66 -6.56
CA ARG A 4 -0.55 14.30 -7.05
C ARG A 4 0.70 13.50 -6.70
N VAL A 5 0.78 12.97 -5.47
CA VAL A 5 1.94 12.17 -5.02
C VAL A 5 2.04 10.88 -5.83
N TYR A 6 0.92 10.19 -6.02
CA TYR A 6 0.85 8.96 -6.81
C TYR A 6 1.26 9.19 -8.27
N PHE A 7 0.78 10.27 -8.87
CA PHE A 7 1.17 10.67 -10.23
C PHE A 7 2.68 10.82 -10.36
N HIS A 8 3.32 11.57 -9.46
CA HIS A 8 4.76 11.79 -9.50
C HIS A 8 5.56 10.50 -9.32
N LEU A 9 5.11 9.59 -8.44
CA LEU A 9 5.75 8.30 -8.24
C LEU A 9 5.67 7.44 -9.50
N GLU A 10 4.50 7.33 -10.13
CA GLU A 10 4.35 6.55 -11.37
C GLU A 10 5.10 7.19 -12.55
N GLN A 11 5.04 8.52 -12.69
CA GLN A 11 5.85 9.25 -13.67
C GLN A 11 7.34 8.92 -13.52
N ARG A 12 7.86 8.93 -12.29
CA ARG A 12 9.28 8.65 -12.02
C ARG A 12 9.67 7.20 -12.37
N LYS A 13 8.78 6.23 -12.12
CA LYS A 13 8.99 4.83 -12.54
C LYS A 13 9.09 4.71 -14.06
N ILE A 14 8.27 5.46 -14.79
CA ILE A 14 8.23 5.45 -16.25
C ILE A 14 9.50 6.08 -16.83
N LEU A 15 9.85 7.28 -16.36
CA LEU A 15 10.96 8.06 -16.91
C LEU A 15 12.34 7.49 -16.54
N TYR A 16 12.51 6.99 -15.32
CA TYR A 16 13.85 6.68 -14.80
C TYR A 16 14.05 5.21 -14.41
N GLN A 17 12.97 4.42 -14.29
CA GLN A 17 13.07 3.00 -13.91
C GLN A 17 12.69 2.06 -15.06
N GLY A 18 12.48 2.60 -16.26
CA GLY A 18 12.16 1.82 -17.46
C GLY A 18 10.80 1.11 -17.41
N LYS A 19 9.90 1.51 -16.49
CA LYS A 19 8.57 0.89 -16.39
C LYS A 19 7.73 1.29 -17.61
N GLU A 20 7.46 0.35 -18.50
CA GLU A 20 6.65 0.61 -19.70
C GLU A 20 5.14 0.44 -19.49
N ASP A 21 4.71 -0.15 -18.39
CA ASP A 21 3.28 -0.36 -18.12
C ASP A 21 2.67 0.91 -17.50
N ILE A 22 1.72 1.52 -18.21
CA ILE A 22 1.14 2.82 -17.89
C ILE A 22 -0.38 2.71 -17.96
N SER A 23 -1.07 3.16 -16.91
CA SER A 23 -2.53 3.31 -16.95
C SER A 23 -2.95 4.43 -17.91
N PRO A 24 -4.03 4.28 -18.70
CA PRO A 24 -4.55 5.36 -19.54
C PRO A 24 -4.83 6.66 -18.77
N GLU A 25 -5.17 6.58 -17.48
CA GLU A 25 -5.39 7.76 -16.64
C GLU A 25 -4.10 8.56 -16.42
N ILE A 26 -3.00 7.87 -16.08
CA ILE A 26 -1.68 8.45 -15.89
C ILE A 26 -1.16 9.00 -17.22
N ALA A 27 -1.29 8.20 -18.29
CA ALA A 27 -0.87 8.58 -19.62
C ALA A 27 -1.60 9.86 -20.11
N LYS A 28 -2.90 10.00 -19.80
CA LYS A 28 -3.67 11.20 -20.14
C LYS A 28 -3.16 12.44 -19.39
N VAL A 29 -2.84 12.30 -18.09
CA VAL A 29 -2.28 13.42 -17.30
C VAL A 29 -0.87 13.79 -17.79
N MET A 30 -0.02 12.81 -18.07
CA MET A 30 1.30 13.04 -18.67
C MET A 30 1.19 13.70 -20.04
N PHE A 31 0.26 13.26 -20.89
CA PHE A 31 -0.01 13.86 -22.19
C PHE A 31 -0.40 15.34 -22.08
N SER A 32 -1.29 15.68 -21.13
CA SER A 32 -1.71 17.07 -20.89
C SER A 32 -0.59 18.00 -20.43
N LYS A 33 0.55 17.45 -20.00
CA LYS A 33 1.74 18.18 -19.56
C LYS A 33 2.81 18.29 -20.64
N LEU A 34 2.67 17.61 -21.78
CA LEU A 34 3.59 17.78 -22.92
C LEU A 34 3.50 19.21 -23.45
N ASN A 35 4.62 19.76 -23.91
CA ASN A 35 4.76 21.12 -24.44
C ASN A 35 4.41 22.23 -23.42
N THR A 36 4.28 21.92 -22.13
CA THR A 36 4.03 22.92 -21.07
C THR A 36 5.31 23.39 -20.38
N GLY A 37 6.48 22.86 -20.78
CA GLY A 37 7.75 23.06 -20.08
C GLY A 37 7.92 22.18 -18.83
N TYR A 38 6.99 21.26 -18.58
CA TYR A 38 7.04 20.35 -17.42
C TYR A 38 8.07 19.22 -17.59
N TYR A 39 8.40 18.86 -18.83
CA TYR A 39 9.38 17.83 -19.19
C TYR A 39 10.54 18.44 -19.97
N THR A 40 11.71 17.82 -19.92
CA THR A 40 12.82 18.14 -20.84
C THR A 40 12.54 17.59 -22.25
N SER A 41 13.17 18.15 -23.28
CA SER A 41 12.95 17.69 -24.66
C SER A 41 13.25 16.20 -24.87
N GLN A 42 14.25 15.66 -24.15
CA GLN A 42 14.59 14.23 -24.19
C GLN A 42 13.49 13.37 -23.56
N GLU A 43 12.92 13.82 -22.43
CA GLU A 43 11.81 13.14 -21.76
C GLU A 43 10.53 13.18 -22.61
N GLU A 44 10.24 14.30 -23.26
CA GLU A 44 9.09 14.43 -24.16
C GLU A 44 9.19 13.47 -25.34
N GLU A 45 10.36 13.39 -26.00
CA GLU A 45 10.60 12.46 -27.10
C GLU A 45 10.42 11.00 -26.65
N PHE A 46 10.93 10.66 -25.46
CA PHE A 46 10.75 9.35 -24.85
C PHE A 46 9.27 9.04 -24.58
N ILE A 47 8.53 9.98 -23.96
CA ILE A 47 7.10 9.81 -23.64
C ILE A 47 6.30 9.60 -24.94
N ILE A 48 6.55 10.40 -25.98
CA ILE A 48 5.86 10.26 -27.27
C ILE A 48 6.13 8.89 -27.89
N LYS A 49 7.41 8.46 -27.96
CA LYS A 49 7.77 7.12 -28.47
C LYS A 49 7.08 6.01 -27.69
N LEU A 50 7.07 6.10 -26.36
CA LEU A 50 6.41 5.13 -25.49
C LEU A 50 4.89 5.11 -25.71
N PHE A 51 4.27 6.27 -25.85
CA PHE A 51 2.84 6.38 -26.06
C PHE A 51 2.40 5.85 -27.43
N VAL A 52 3.19 6.08 -28.48
CA VAL A 52 2.99 5.47 -29.80
C VAL A 52 3.14 3.95 -29.70
N LYS A 53 4.21 3.45 -29.07
CA LYS A 53 4.47 2.01 -28.85
C LYS A 53 3.31 1.31 -28.14
N LYS A 54 2.66 1.96 -27.18
CA LYS A 54 1.54 1.40 -26.39
C LYS A 54 0.15 1.77 -26.94
N SER A 55 0.10 2.36 -28.14
CA SER A 55 -1.13 2.77 -28.83
C SER A 55 -2.02 3.72 -28.01
N PHE A 56 -1.41 4.64 -27.26
CA PHE A 56 -2.12 5.69 -26.53
C PHE A 56 -2.50 6.88 -27.42
N LEU A 57 -1.71 7.11 -28.47
CA LEU A 57 -1.84 8.26 -29.37
C LEU A 57 -2.26 7.82 -30.76
N ASN A 58 -2.99 8.70 -31.44
CA ASN A 58 -3.21 8.66 -32.89
C ASN A 58 -2.69 9.97 -33.50
N LYS A 59 -2.16 9.91 -34.72
CA LYS A 59 -1.72 11.12 -35.43
C LYS A 59 -2.83 11.57 -36.36
N ARG A 60 -3.40 12.76 -36.13
CA ARG A 60 -4.39 13.40 -37.00
C ARG A 60 -3.90 14.78 -37.40
N ASN A 61 -3.95 15.10 -38.69
CA ASN A 61 -3.56 16.41 -39.23
C ASN A 61 -2.15 16.90 -38.81
N GLY A 62 -1.22 15.97 -38.55
CA GLY A 62 0.13 16.30 -38.09
C GLY A 62 0.30 16.35 -36.56
N GLU A 63 -0.80 16.39 -35.80
CA GLU A 63 -0.81 16.48 -34.34
C GLU A 63 -1.16 15.12 -33.69
N TYR A 64 -0.71 14.91 -32.45
CA TYR A 64 -1.03 13.71 -31.69
C TYR A 64 -2.30 13.93 -30.85
N GLU A 65 -3.26 13.01 -30.94
CA GLU A 65 -4.45 12.98 -30.10
C GLU A 65 -4.42 11.75 -29.19
N PHE A 66 -4.80 11.93 -27.92
CA PHE A 66 -4.93 10.83 -26.96
C PHE A 66 -6.24 10.07 -27.17
N ILE A 67 -6.14 8.83 -27.61
CA ILE A 67 -7.31 8.03 -28.04
C ILE A 67 -7.76 6.99 -27.01
N LYS A 68 -6.90 6.59 -26.08
CA LYS A 68 -7.16 5.44 -25.21
C LYS A 68 -8.05 5.85 -24.02
N LYS A 69 -9.28 5.31 -23.98
CA LYS A 69 -10.18 5.53 -22.84
C LYS A 69 -9.70 4.73 -21.62
N SER A 70 -9.80 5.31 -20.43
CA SER A 70 -9.63 4.56 -19.19
C SER A 70 -10.79 3.59 -19.02
N LYS A 71 -10.49 2.38 -18.50
CA LYS A 71 -11.55 1.47 -18.07
C LYS A 71 -12.31 2.14 -16.91
N PRO A 72 -13.63 1.93 -16.79
CA PRO A 72 -14.36 2.39 -15.62
C PRO A 72 -13.72 1.80 -14.36
N TYR A 73 -13.49 2.64 -13.36
CA TYR A 73 -12.94 2.21 -12.08
C TYR A 73 -13.86 1.16 -11.44
N LYS A 74 -13.28 0.04 -11.02
CA LYS A 74 -13.98 -1.03 -10.32
C LYS A 74 -13.44 -1.09 -8.88
N PRO A 75 -14.27 -0.79 -7.87
CA PRO A 75 -13.85 -0.86 -6.47
C PRO A 75 -13.36 -2.25 -6.06
N ASN A 76 -12.49 -2.28 -5.06
CA ASN A 76 -11.98 -3.51 -4.49
C ASN A 76 -13.10 -4.33 -3.81
N VAL A 77 -13.21 -5.61 -4.17
CA VAL A 77 -14.25 -6.51 -3.64
C VAL A 77 -13.59 -7.61 -2.82
N ILE A 78 -13.73 -7.50 -1.50
CA ILE A 78 -13.21 -8.49 -0.55
C ILE A 78 -14.36 -9.42 -0.11
N PRO A 79 -14.19 -10.76 -0.21
CA PRO A 79 -15.20 -11.71 0.25
C PRO A 79 -15.60 -11.49 1.70
N LYS A 80 -16.88 -11.69 2.03
CA LYS A 80 -17.41 -11.49 3.40
C LYS A 80 -16.65 -12.32 4.43
N ASN A 81 -16.32 -13.56 4.11
CA ASN A 81 -15.60 -14.47 5.01
C ASN A 81 -14.21 -13.93 5.37
N ILE A 82 -13.51 -13.35 4.40
CA ILE A 82 -12.19 -12.74 4.61
C ILE A 82 -12.30 -11.47 5.46
N ARG A 83 -13.32 -10.65 5.23
CA ARG A 83 -13.57 -9.46 6.05
C ARG A 83 -13.85 -9.82 7.51
N ILE A 84 -14.70 -10.81 7.75
CA ILE A 84 -14.99 -11.31 9.10
C ILE A 84 -13.71 -11.88 9.72
N LEU A 85 -12.92 -12.65 8.98
CA LEU A 85 -11.65 -13.18 9.46
C LEU A 85 -10.70 -12.07 9.91
N PHE A 86 -10.51 -11.01 9.10
CA PHE A 86 -9.65 -9.89 9.48
C PHE A 86 -10.16 -9.14 10.71
N LEU A 87 -11.48 -8.93 10.83
CA LEU A 87 -12.06 -8.32 12.03
C LEU A 87 -11.87 -9.22 13.26
N SER A 88 -12.04 -10.53 13.12
CA SER A 88 -11.80 -11.49 14.20
C SER A 88 -10.34 -11.54 14.61
N ILE A 89 -9.40 -11.48 13.66
CA ILE A 89 -7.96 -11.40 13.94
C ILE A 89 -7.63 -10.10 14.67
N ALA A 90 -8.16 -8.95 14.21
CA ALA A 90 -7.96 -7.66 14.87
C ALA A 90 -8.46 -7.68 16.32
N ALA A 91 -9.68 -8.19 16.54
CA ALA A 91 -10.24 -8.34 17.88
C ALA A 91 -9.42 -9.30 18.74
N GLY A 92 -9.03 -10.45 18.18
CA GLY A 92 -8.22 -11.46 18.85
C GLY A 92 -6.87 -10.91 19.30
N LEU A 93 -6.17 -10.16 18.45
CA LEU A 93 -4.88 -9.52 18.79
C LEU A 93 -5.01 -8.55 19.96
N VAL A 94 -6.04 -7.70 19.94
CA VAL A 94 -6.27 -6.71 21.00
C VAL A 94 -6.66 -7.40 22.31
N LEU A 95 -7.63 -8.32 22.27
CA LEU A 95 -8.08 -9.05 23.46
C LEU A 95 -6.96 -9.90 24.06
N TYR A 96 -6.19 -10.59 23.23
CA TYR A 96 -5.08 -11.43 23.66
C TYR A 96 -3.96 -10.60 24.30
N GLY A 97 -3.61 -9.47 23.70
CA GLY A 97 -2.63 -8.55 24.28
C GLY A 97 -3.08 -7.94 25.62
N LEU A 98 -4.34 -7.50 25.71
CA LEU A 98 -4.92 -7.01 26.97
C LEU A 98 -4.96 -8.10 28.05
N PHE A 99 -5.33 -9.32 27.67
CA PHE A 99 -5.31 -10.47 28.58
C PHE A 99 -3.90 -10.71 29.12
N GLY A 100 -2.88 -10.70 28.28
CA GLY A 100 -1.50 -10.90 28.73
C GLY A 100 -0.93 -9.76 29.57
N ILE A 101 -1.32 -8.50 29.30
CA ILE A 101 -0.99 -7.37 30.18
C ILE A 101 -1.58 -7.61 31.58
N ASN A 102 -2.83 -8.08 31.68
CA ASN A 102 -3.47 -8.33 32.97
C ASN A 102 -2.85 -9.51 33.74
N HIS A 103 -2.31 -10.51 33.04
CA HIS A 103 -1.66 -11.68 33.66
C HIS A 103 -0.16 -11.48 33.91
N GLY A 104 0.44 -10.44 33.34
CA GLY A 104 1.86 -10.16 33.47
C GLY A 104 2.76 -11.00 32.55
N GLU A 105 2.18 -11.75 31.61
CA GLU A 105 2.91 -12.48 30.58
C GLU A 105 2.12 -12.64 29.27
N ILE A 106 2.81 -12.63 28.13
CA ILE A 106 2.25 -12.99 26.82
C ILE A 106 3.04 -14.18 26.24
N TYR A 107 2.36 -15.28 25.90
CA TYR A 107 2.98 -16.45 25.30
C TYR A 107 2.72 -16.53 23.79
N LEU A 108 3.76 -16.37 22.97
CA LEU A 108 3.68 -16.55 21.53
C LEU A 108 4.03 -17.99 21.14
N PRO A 109 3.05 -18.82 20.73
CA PRO A 109 3.32 -20.19 20.33
C PRO A 109 4.10 -20.23 19.01
N SER A 110 5.16 -21.04 18.95
CA SER A 110 5.89 -21.32 17.71
C SER A 110 5.35 -22.58 17.06
N LYS A 111 5.24 -22.57 15.72
CA LYS A 111 4.86 -23.77 14.95
C LYS A 111 5.93 -24.86 15.01
N ARG A 112 7.19 -24.49 15.24
CA ARG A 112 8.34 -25.40 15.33
C ARG A 112 9.16 -25.01 16.57
N GLY A 113 9.05 -25.77 17.64
CA GLY A 113 9.80 -25.59 18.89
C GLY A 113 8.99 -24.96 20.03
N HIS A 114 9.69 -24.63 21.12
CA HIS A 114 9.09 -23.92 22.25
C HIS A 114 8.74 -22.48 21.84
N GLY A 115 7.53 -22.04 22.16
CA GLY A 115 7.12 -20.65 22.00
C GLY A 115 7.95 -19.68 22.87
N VAL A 116 7.73 -18.38 22.68
CA VAL A 116 8.42 -17.32 23.42
C VAL A 116 7.45 -16.68 24.39
N THR A 117 7.82 -16.64 25.68
CA THR A 117 7.08 -15.89 26.69
C THR A 117 7.69 -14.50 26.85
N PHE A 118 6.85 -13.48 26.84
CA PHE A 118 7.20 -12.08 27.06
C PHE A 118 6.74 -11.67 28.44
N ILE A 119 7.65 -11.11 29.24
CA ILE A 119 7.42 -10.72 30.64
C ILE A 119 7.84 -9.26 30.84
N GLY A 120 7.27 -8.60 31.86
CA GLY A 120 7.64 -7.24 32.25
C GLY A 120 7.32 -6.20 31.18
N ASP A 121 8.20 -5.21 31.02
CA ASP A 121 7.94 -4.06 30.14
C ASP A 121 7.88 -4.42 28.64
N SER A 122 8.47 -5.55 28.25
CA SER A 122 8.45 -6.05 26.86
C SER A 122 7.02 -6.31 26.35
N ILE A 123 6.08 -6.60 27.25
CA ILE A 123 4.66 -6.86 26.98
C ILE A 123 4.00 -5.62 26.35
N PHE A 124 4.29 -4.42 26.85
CA PHE A 124 3.68 -3.19 26.32
C PHE A 124 4.16 -2.88 24.90
N VAL A 125 5.44 -3.13 24.62
CA VAL A 125 6.03 -2.97 23.28
C VAL A 125 5.42 -3.99 22.31
N LEU A 126 5.26 -5.24 22.75
CA LEU A 126 4.61 -6.29 21.97
C LEU A 126 3.14 -5.95 21.69
N PHE A 127 2.42 -5.46 22.70
CA PHE A 127 1.03 -5.03 22.55
C PHE A 127 0.90 -3.88 21.54
N GLY A 128 1.84 -2.94 21.52
CA GLY A 128 1.92 -1.90 20.50
C GLY A 128 1.96 -2.49 19.07
N SER A 129 2.75 -3.55 18.85
CA SER A 129 2.77 -4.28 17.57
C SER A 129 1.41 -4.88 17.21
N PHE A 130 0.71 -5.50 18.17
CA PHE A 130 -0.62 -6.09 17.98
C PHE A 130 -1.66 -5.04 17.60
N VAL A 131 -1.64 -3.87 18.25
CA VAL A 131 -2.57 -2.77 17.94
C VAL A 131 -2.34 -2.24 16.52
N VAL A 132 -1.09 -2.02 16.12
CA VAL A 132 -0.78 -1.56 14.75
C VAL A 132 -1.21 -2.59 13.71
N LEU A 133 -0.98 -3.88 13.98
CA LEU A 133 -1.43 -4.96 13.09
C LEU A 133 -2.96 -5.08 13.02
N ALA A 134 -3.66 -4.86 14.14
CA ALA A 134 -5.12 -4.81 14.18
C ALA A 134 -5.66 -3.64 13.34
N ILE A 135 -5.01 -2.48 13.38
CA ILE A 135 -5.36 -1.33 12.52
C ILE A 135 -5.17 -1.69 11.04
N CYS A 136 -4.08 -2.37 10.66
CA CYS A 136 -3.90 -2.85 9.29
C CYS A 136 -5.07 -3.75 8.83
N CYS A 137 -5.50 -4.68 9.69
CA CYS A 137 -6.64 -5.57 9.38
C CYS A 137 -7.93 -4.78 9.18
N ILE A 138 -8.18 -3.74 9.99
CA ILE A 138 -9.34 -2.85 9.85
C ILE A 138 -9.26 -2.04 8.55
N ILE A 139 -8.09 -1.49 8.21
CA ILE A 139 -7.86 -0.72 6.99
C ILE A 139 -8.21 -1.55 5.74
N ILE A 140 -7.83 -2.84 5.70
CA ILE A 140 -8.21 -3.75 4.59
C ILE A 140 -9.73 -3.86 4.46
N VAL A 141 -10.45 -3.95 5.57
CA VAL A 141 -11.92 -4.04 5.57
C VAL A 141 -12.55 -2.71 5.15
N VAL A 142 -11.98 -1.59 5.57
CA VAL A 142 -12.45 -0.24 5.20
C VAL A 142 -12.26 0.01 3.70
N ASP A 143 -11.14 -0.41 3.11
CA ASP A 143 -10.86 -0.29 1.67
C ASP A 143 -11.99 -0.90 0.81
N HIS A 144 -12.54 -2.04 1.24
CA HIS A 144 -13.68 -2.66 0.55
C HIS A 144 -14.94 -1.76 0.49
N TYR A 145 -15.17 -0.95 1.53
CA TYR A 145 -16.32 -0.04 1.56
C TYR A 145 -16.03 1.28 0.86
N ASP A 146 -14.76 1.60 0.59
CA ASP A 146 -14.38 2.77 -0.18
C ASP A 146 -14.61 2.51 -1.68
N LYS A 147 -15.45 3.34 -2.30
CA LYS A 147 -15.75 3.29 -3.74
C LYS A 147 -14.91 4.26 -4.55
N ARG A 148 -14.02 5.02 -3.92
CA ARG A 148 -13.13 5.98 -4.58
C ARG A 148 -11.95 5.26 -5.21
N ASN A 149 -11.40 5.82 -6.28
CA ASN A 149 -10.16 5.31 -6.89
C ASN A 149 -8.94 5.74 -6.07
N ASN A 150 -8.75 5.12 -4.90
CA ASN A 150 -7.68 5.43 -3.95
C ASN A 150 -6.99 4.20 -3.33
N GLU A 151 -7.16 3.01 -3.93
CA GLU A 151 -6.55 1.73 -3.48
C GLU A 151 -5.04 1.83 -3.22
N HIS A 152 -4.33 2.62 -4.02
CA HIS A 152 -2.90 2.89 -3.82
C HIS A 152 -2.59 3.47 -2.43
N LEU A 153 -3.46 4.33 -1.88
CA LEU A 153 -3.25 4.94 -0.57
C LEU A 153 -3.40 3.91 0.54
N TYR A 154 -4.36 3.01 0.40
CA TYR A 154 -4.54 1.88 1.30
C TYR A 154 -3.32 0.94 1.24
N ASP A 155 -2.84 0.58 0.05
CA ASP A 155 -1.63 -0.26 -0.11
C ASP A 155 -0.38 0.40 0.52
N LEU A 156 -0.18 1.70 0.30
CA LEU A 156 0.94 2.42 0.89
C LEU A 156 0.84 2.49 2.42
N ALA A 157 -0.36 2.78 2.95
CA ALA A 157 -0.60 2.82 4.39
C ALA A 157 -0.37 1.44 5.04
N LEU A 158 -0.85 0.37 4.41
CA LEU A 158 -0.66 -1.00 4.90
C LEU A 158 0.81 -1.41 4.94
N LYS A 159 1.59 -1.06 3.91
CA LYS A 159 3.04 -1.30 3.91
C LYS A 159 3.74 -0.53 5.02
N GLY A 160 3.44 0.77 5.15
CA GLY A 160 4.03 1.63 6.18
C GLY A 160 3.73 1.13 7.59
N LEU A 161 2.44 0.89 7.89
CA LEU A 161 2.01 0.37 9.19
C LEU A 161 2.52 -1.06 9.44
N GLY A 162 2.62 -1.90 8.41
CA GLY A 162 3.24 -3.21 8.51
C GLY A 162 4.70 -3.14 8.96
N TYR A 163 5.49 -2.22 8.41
CA TYR A 163 6.86 -1.99 8.87
C TYR A 163 6.92 -1.46 10.30
N VAL A 164 6.00 -0.57 10.70
CA VAL A 164 5.90 -0.08 12.07
C VAL A 164 5.57 -1.22 13.05
N SER A 165 4.59 -2.06 12.72
CA SER A 165 4.23 -3.23 13.53
C SER A 165 5.41 -4.21 13.67
N LEU A 166 6.14 -4.47 12.57
CA LEU A 166 7.33 -5.31 12.58
C LEU A 166 8.45 -4.71 13.44
N ALA A 167 8.66 -3.38 13.35
CA ALA A 167 9.66 -2.70 14.17
C ALA A 167 9.35 -2.82 15.67
N PHE A 168 8.09 -2.62 16.07
CA PHE A 168 7.66 -2.85 17.46
C PHE A 168 7.86 -4.31 17.88
N PHE A 169 7.54 -5.27 17.02
CA PHE A 169 7.73 -6.69 17.32
C PHE A 169 9.21 -7.03 17.55
N ILE A 170 10.10 -6.59 16.66
CA ILE A 170 11.55 -6.79 16.80
C ILE A 170 12.07 -6.11 18.07
N ALA A 171 11.64 -4.88 18.35
CA ALA A 171 12.01 -4.16 19.57
C ALA A 171 11.57 -4.93 20.82
N ALA A 172 10.35 -5.47 20.85
CA ALA A 172 9.85 -6.29 21.95
C ALA A 172 10.70 -7.55 22.15
N CYS A 173 11.06 -8.24 21.06
CA CYS A 173 11.94 -9.41 21.13
C CYS A 173 13.30 -9.05 21.73
N ILE A 174 13.96 -7.99 21.23
CA ILE A 174 15.26 -7.55 21.74
C ILE A 174 15.17 -7.20 23.23
N TRP A 175 14.11 -6.49 23.63
CA TRP A 175 13.89 -6.13 25.03
C TRP A 175 13.71 -7.36 25.93
N ASN A 176 12.92 -8.32 25.48
CA ASN A 176 12.67 -9.56 26.21
C ASN A 176 13.92 -10.43 26.34
N LEU A 177 14.83 -10.40 25.35
CA LEU A 177 16.13 -11.08 25.45
C LEU A 177 17.11 -10.38 26.39
N ALA A 178 16.96 -9.08 26.60
CA ALA A 178 17.83 -8.27 27.45
C ALA A 178 17.37 -8.21 28.93
N SER A 179 16.17 -8.71 29.21
CA SER A 179 15.56 -8.78 30.55
C SER A 179 15.83 -10.13 31.19
#